data_AF-A0A1E4SU00-F1
#
_entry.id   AF-A0A1E4SU00-F1
#
_cell.length_a   1.000
_cell.length_b   1.000
_cell.length_c   1.000
_cell.angle_alpha   90.00
_cell.angle_beta   90.00
_cell.angle_gamma   90.00
#
_symmetry.space_group_name_H-M   'P 1'
#
loop_
_entity.id
_entity.type
_entity.pdbx_description
1 polymer ?
#
loop_
_entity_poly.entity_id
_entity_poly.type
_entity_poly.pdbx_seq_one_letter_code
_entity_poly.pdbx_strand_id
1 'polypeptide(L)'
;MKLVTQEEMDAHSWATIVGGLNGFALGTVASVGIYALAPKRYPRLFTLPWSIRTAVAIIPPVFTCAVNAELASNKFDEKMYSSEFTQHKLLEEHRRWAKLTTTEKFVESLSNNKYKIITALWAASMVGSWVVVNRDPILTKTQKFVQARMYAQFITVGLLLASMGLSVYEENHQLNKQPKKEDSYLKEMIQEGEDEIKEHESVVAAAANVASNVSAPASQKN
;
A
#
# COMPACT_ATOMS: atom_id res chain seq x y z
N MET A 1 -25.56 -19.90 -3.65
CA MET A 1 -24.26 -19.20 -3.74
C MET A 1 -24.53 -17.71 -3.60
N LYS A 2 -23.82 -17.01 -2.70
CA LYS A 2 -23.90 -15.54 -2.62
C LYS A 2 -23.26 -15.00 -3.90
N LEU A 3 -23.98 -14.19 -4.66
CA LEU A 3 -23.41 -13.55 -5.85
C LEU A 3 -22.40 -12.51 -5.38
N VAL A 4 -21.17 -12.59 -5.88
CA VAL A 4 -20.13 -11.60 -5.62
C VAL A 4 -20.61 -10.26 -6.16
N THR A 5 -20.48 -9.20 -5.36
CA THR A 5 -20.89 -7.87 -5.81
C THR A 5 -19.89 -7.32 -6.82
N GLN A 6 -20.33 -6.52 -7.78
CA GLN A 6 -19.41 -5.91 -8.76
C GLN A 6 -18.33 -5.06 -8.07
N GLU A 7 -18.69 -4.37 -6.98
CA GLU A 7 -17.74 -3.57 -6.19
C GLU A 7 -16.65 -4.43 -5.53
N GLU A 8 -17.01 -5.63 -5.06
CA GLU A 8 -16.06 -6.60 -4.49
C GLU A 8 -15.11 -7.15 -5.56
N MET A 9 -15.62 -7.42 -6.77
CA MET A 9 -14.78 -7.86 -7.90
C MET A 9 -13.77 -6.79 -8.31
N ASP A 10 -14.18 -5.52 -8.37
CA ASP A 10 -13.30 -4.40 -8.72
C ASP A 10 -12.24 -4.17 -7.64
N ALA A 11 -12.63 -4.25 -6.36
CA ALA A 11 -11.72 -4.13 -5.23
C ALA A 11 -10.66 -5.25 -5.22
N HIS A 12 -11.09 -6.49 -5.45
CA HIS A 12 -10.22 -7.66 -5.55
C HIS A 12 -9.24 -7.53 -6.73
N SER A 13 -9.75 -7.17 -7.91
CA SER A 13 -8.96 -6.99 -9.12
C SER A 13 -7.89 -5.91 -8.92
N TRP A 14 -8.25 -4.79 -8.29
CA TRP A 14 -7.30 -3.73 -7.97
C TRP A 14 -6.20 -4.19 -7.01
N ALA A 15 -6.56 -4.88 -5.93
CA ALA A 15 -5.61 -5.40 -4.96
C ALA A 15 -4.61 -6.39 -5.61
N THR A 16 -5.11 -7.27 -6.46
CA THR A 16 -4.31 -8.26 -7.20
C THR A 16 -3.35 -7.59 -8.19
N ILE A 17 -3.83 -6.60 -8.96
CA ILE A 17 -3.00 -5.84 -9.91
C ILE A 17 -1.89 -5.10 -9.18
N VAL A 18 -2.20 -4.43 -8.07
CA VAL A 18 -1.20 -3.70 -7.27
C VAL A 18 -0.16 -4.66 -6.68
N GLY A 19 -0.58 -5.83 -6.19
CA GLY A 19 0.31 -6.88 -5.73
C GLY A 19 1.24 -7.39 -6.83
N GLY A 20 0.68 -7.70 -8.00
CA GLY A 20 1.43 -8.13 -9.17
C GLY A 20 2.43 -7.08 -9.65
N LEU A 21 2.04 -5.80 -9.69
CA LEU A 21 2.93 -4.69 -10.08
C LEU A 21 4.12 -4.54 -9.13
N ASN A 22 3.89 -4.67 -7.82
CA ASN A 22 4.97 -4.68 -6.83
C ASN A 22 5.90 -5.89 -7.02
N GLY A 23 5.34 -7.07 -7.29
CA GLY A 23 6.12 -8.27 -7.59
C GLY A 23 6.96 -8.12 -8.86
N PHE A 24 6.38 -7.57 -9.93
CA PHE A 24 7.07 -7.29 -11.18
C PHE A 24 8.23 -6.31 -10.98
N ALA A 25 8.03 -5.24 -10.22
CA ALA A 25 9.11 -4.30 -9.87
C ALA A 25 10.25 -5.00 -9.11
N LEU A 26 9.93 -5.91 -8.18
CA LEU A 26 10.94 -6.68 -7.46
C LEU A 26 11.69 -7.66 -8.38
N GLY A 27 10.99 -8.34 -9.28
CA GLY A 27 11.60 -9.26 -10.23
C GLY A 27 12.42 -8.59 -11.32
N THR A 28 12.08 -7.37 -11.74
CA THR A 28 12.91 -6.59 -12.67
C THR A 28 14.24 -6.19 -12.03
N VAL A 29 14.24 -5.77 -10.76
CA VAL A 29 15.48 -5.52 -10.01
C VAL A 29 16.32 -6.79 -9.90
N ALA A 30 15.71 -7.95 -9.59
CA ALA A 30 16.41 -9.23 -9.56
C ALA A 30 17.00 -9.60 -10.92
N SER A 31 16.25 -9.41 -12.00
CA SER A 31 16.69 -9.67 -13.38
C SER A 31 17.89 -8.79 -13.78
N VAL A 32 17.84 -7.49 -13.48
CA VAL A 32 18.97 -6.57 -13.69
C VAL A 32 20.18 -7.01 -12.86
N GLY A 33 19.97 -7.43 -11.62
CA GLY A 33 21.02 -7.98 -10.75
C GLY A 33 21.70 -9.21 -11.36
N ILE A 34 20.92 -10.15 -11.90
CA ILE A 34 21.44 -11.31 -12.64
C ILE A 34 22.32 -10.85 -13.80
N TYR A 35 21.85 -9.92 -14.61
CA TYR A 35 22.63 -9.40 -15.75
C TYR A 35 23.90 -8.65 -15.36
N ALA A 36 23.92 -8.00 -14.19
CA ALA A 36 25.10 -7.29 -13.69
C ALA A 36 26.17 -8.24 -13.10
N LEU A 37 25.75 -9.33 -12.45
CA LEU A 37 26.64 -10.28 -11.75
C LEU A 37 27.05 -11.48 -12.59
N ALA A 38 26.14 -11.99 -13.42
CA ALA A 38 26.35 -13.14 -14.31
C ALA A 38 27.62 -13.04 -15.18
N PRO A 39 27.96 -11.92 -15.85
CA PRO A 39 29.12 -11.89 -16.73
C PRO A 39 30.45 -11.94 -15.96
N LYS A 40 30.46 -11.49 -14.69
CA LYS A 40 31.67 -11.50 -13.86
C LYS A 40 32.01 -12.90 -13.34
N ARG A 41 31.01 -13.74 -13.09
CA ARG A 41 31.20 -15.08 -12.50
C ARG A 41 31.06 -16.22 -13.52
N TYR A 42 30.24 -16.03 -14.54
CA TYR A 42 29.92 -17.05 -15.55
C TYR A 42 29.92 -16.42 -16.95
N PRO A 43 31.10 -16.19 -17.56
CA PRO A 43 31.22 -15.55 -18.88
C PRO A 43 30.50 -16.33 -20.00
N ARG A 44 30.31 -17.65 -19.82
CA ARG A 44 29.59 -18.53 -20.75
C ARG A 44 28.09 -18.21 -20.86
N LEU A 45 27.50 -17.46 -19.92
CA LEU A 45 26.10 -17.05 -20.02
C LEU A 45 25.86 -16.02 -21.15
N PHE A 46 26.89 -15.25 -21.53
CA PHE A 46 26.83 -14.28 -22.63
C PHE A 46 27.39 -14.81 -23.94
N THR A 47 27.68 -16.11 -24.04
CA THR A 47 27.89 -16.80 -25.33
C THR A 47 26.61 -17.49 -25.82
N LEU A 48 25.55 -17.49 -25.00
CA LEU A 48 24.28 -18.11 -25.34
C LEU A 48 23.51 -17.30 -26.41
N PRO A 49 22.65 -17.95 -27.21
CA PRO A 49 21.77 -17.28 -28.17
C PRO A 49 20.93 -16.18 -27.53
N TRP A 50 20.54 -15.18 -28.34
CA TRP A 50 19.72 -14.06 -27.88
C TRP A 50 18.39 -14.50 -27.24
N SER A 51 17.80 -15.58 -27.75
CA SER A 51 16.56 -16.17 -27.22
C SER A 51 16.68 -16.60 -25.75
N ILE A 52 17.79 -17.23 -25.37
CA ILE A 52 18.03 -17.68 -23.99
C ILE A 52 18.27 -16.48 -23.08
N ARG A 53 18.94 -15.44 -23.58
CA ARG A 53 19.16 -14.20 -22.83
C ARG A 53 17.84 -13.51 -22.50
N THR A 54 16.97 -13.32 -23.49
CA THR A 54 15.65 -12.71 -23.26
C THR A 54 14.80 -13.55 -22.32
N ALA A 55 14.85 -14.88 -22.42
CA ALA A 55 14.15 -15.77 -21.49
C ALA A 55 14.64 -15.57 -20.05
N VAL A 56 15.96 -15.56 -19.83
CA VAL A 56 16.55 -15.30 -18.49
C VAL A 56 16.17 -13.90 -17.97
N ALA A 57 16.00 -12.92 -18.85
CA ALA A 57 15.58 -11.58 -18.46
C ALA A 57 14.10 -11.52 -18.02
N ILE A 58 13.23 -12.28 -18.69
CA ILE A 58 11.76 -12.20 -18.53
C ILE A 58 11.24 -13.13 -17.43
N ILE A 59 11.87 -14.29 -17.21
CA ILE A 59 11.40 -15.28 -16.24
C ILE A 59 11.29 -14.72 -14.81
N PRO A 60 12.31 -14.03 -14.24
CA PRO A 60 12.23 -13.54 -12.86
C PRO A 60 11.11 -12.50 -12.64
N PRO A 61 10.92 -11.47 -13.49
CA PRO A 61 9.79 -10.54 -13.40
C PRO A 61 8.42 -11.22 -13.47
N VAL A 62 8.23 -12.15 -14.40
CA VAL A 62 6.94 -12.83 -14.56
C VAL A 62 6.64 -13.74 -13.37
N PHE A 63 7.64 -14.50 -12.90
CA PHE A 63 7.48 -15.40 -11.77
C PHE A 63 7.12 -14.64 -10.48
N THR A 64 7.87 -13.59 -10.15
CA THR A 64 7.63 -12.78 -8.96
C THR A 64 6.33 -11.97 -9.04
N CYS A 65 5.92 -11.53 -10.23
CA CYS A 65 4.62 -10.93 -10.47
C CYS A 65 3.49 -11.91 -10.11
N ALA A 66 3.55 -13.15 -10.63
CA ALA A 66 2.52 -14.16 -10.38
C ALA A 66 2.41 -14.50 -8.88
N VAL A 67 3.54 -14.74 -8.20
CA VAL A 67 3.55 -15.06 -6.78
C VAL A 67 3.00 -13.91 -5.91
N ASN A 68 3.39 -12.66 -6.19
CA ASN A 68 2.90 -11.52 -5.39
C ASN A 68 1.43 -11.17 -5.71
N ALA A 69 0.97 -11.41 -6.94
CA ALA A 69 -0.44 -11.29 -7.27
C ALA A 69 -1.28 -12.28 -6.45
N GLU A 70 -0.84 -13.54 -6.37
CA GLU A 70 -1.49 -14.58 -5.58
C GLU A 70 -1.51 -14.26 -4.08
N LEU A 71 -0.36 -13.83 -3.54
CA LEU A 71 -0.27 -13.42 -2.13
C LEU A 71 -1.16 -12.20 -1.83
N ALA A 72 -1.29 -11.26 -2.77
CA ALA A 72 -2.17 -10.12 -2.62
C ALA A 72 -3.65 -10.51 -2.70
N SER A 73 -4.01 -11.45 -3.59
CA SER A 73 -5.36 -12.03 -3.66
C SER A 73 -5.73 -12.69 -2.34
N ASN A 74 -4.91 -13.62 -1.85
CA ASN A 74 -5.17 -14.32 -0.59
C ASN A 74 -5.28 -13.36 0.60
N LYS A 75 -4.43 -12.32 0.63
CA LYS A 75 -4.47 -11.30 1.69
C LYS A 75 -5.72 -10.41 1.59
N PHE A 76 -6.25 -10.19 0.39
CA PHE A 76 -7.51 -9.49 0.22
C PHE A 76 -8.66 -10.33 0.75
N ASP A 77 -8.73 -11.60 0.36
CA ASP A 77 -9.79 -12.53 0.79
C ASP A 77 -9.78 -12.72 2.31
N GLU A 78 -8.59 -12.90 2.91
CA GLU A 78 -8.41 -12.98 4.36
C GLU A 78 -9.01 -11.76 5.08
N LYS A 79 -8.73 -10.56 4.58
CA LYS A 79 -9.24 -9.34 5.21
C LYS A 79 -10.73 -9.14 4.97
N MET A 80 -11.20 -9.43 3.76
CA MET A 80 -12.59 -9.25 3.35
C MET A 80 -13.53 -10.13 4.18
N TYR A 81 -13.11 -11.37 4.48
CA TYR A 81 -13.92 -12.33 5.22
C TYR A 81 -13.52 -12.49 6.70
N SER A 82 -12.63 -11.64 7.22
CA SER A 82 -12.20 -11.70 8.63
C SER A 82 -13.29 -11.29 9.64
N SER A 83 -14.02 -10.21 9.34
CA SER A 83 -15.07 -9.64 10.20
C SER A 83 -15.99 -8.75 9.37
N GLU A 84 -17.26 -8.65 9.76
CA GLU A 84 -18.25 -7.80 9.09
C GLU A 84 -17.83 -6.33 9.09
N PHE A 85 -17.25 -5.86 10.20
CA PHE A 85 -16.69 -4.52 10.32
C PHE A 85 -15.55 -4.26 9.31
N THR A 86 -14.59 -5.18 9.20
CA THR A 86 -13.45 -5.02 8.27
C THR A 86 -13.91 -5.04 6.82
N GLN A 87 -14.91 -5.87 6.50
CA GLN A 87 -15.54 -5.92 5.18
C GLN A 87 -16.16 -4.56 4.81
N HIS A 88 -16.95 -3.97 5.71
CA HIS A 88 -17.56 -2.66 5.51
C HIS A 88 -16.50 -1.57 5.33
N LYS A 89 -15.48 -1.55 6.19
CA LYS A 89 -14.39 -0.57 6.14
C LYS A 89 -13.61 -0.63 4.83
N LEU A 90 -13.28 -1.84 4.34
CA LEU A 90 -12.60 -2.03 3.06
C LEU A 90 -13.44 -1.52 1.88
N LEU A 91 -14.72 -1.89 1.83
CA LEU A 91 -15.62 -1.43 0.77
C LEU A 91 -15.84 0.09 0.82
N GLU A 92 -15.93 0.67 2.01
CA GLU A 92 -16.02 2.13 2.18
C GLU A 92 -14.76 2.85 1.73
N GLU A 93 -13.57 2.34 2.07
CA GLU A 93 -12.30 2.87 1.58
C GLU A 93 -12.21 2.78 0.05
N HIS A 94 -12.63 1.68 -0.55
CA HIS A 94 -12.69 1.52 -2.01
C HIS A 94 -13.67 2.52 -2.65
N ARG A 95 -14.86 2.70 -2.09
CA ARG A 95 -15.84 3.70 -2.57
C ARG A 95 -15.32 5.13 -2.42
N ARG A 96 -14.67 5.44 -1.30
CA ARG A 96 -14.01 6.74 -1.08
C ARG A 96 -12.94 6.95 -2.13
N TRP A 97 -12.06 5.97 -2.34
CA TRP A 97 -11.01 6.02 -3.35
C TRP A 97 -11.57 6.21 -4.75
N ALA A 98 -12.66 5.51 -5.11
CA ALA A 98 -13.29 5.65 -6.42
C ALA A 98 -13.78 7.09 -6.68
N LYS A 99 -14.34 7.76 -5.67
CA LYS A 99 -14.86 9.14 -5.74
C LYS A 99 -13.79 10.22 -5.86
N LEU A 100 -12.54 9.95 -5.50
CA LEU A 100 -11.46 10.93 -5.57
C LEU A 100 -11.10 11.27 -7.03
N THR A 101 -10.76 12.54 -7.24
CA THR A 101 -10.21 13.06 -8.48
C THR A 101 -8.84 12.43 -8.76
N THR A 102 -8.41 12.35 -10.02
CA THR A 102 -7.11 11.77 -10.40
C THR A 102 -5.92 12.47 -9.73
N THR A 103 -6.00 13.79 -9.54
CA THR A 103 -5.01 14.59 -8.81
C THR A 103 -4.97 14.23 -7.33
N GLU A 104 -6.14 14.11 -6.69
CA GLU A 104 -6.26 13.72 -5.28
C GLU A 104 -5.74 12.30 -5.04
N LYS A 105 -6.08 11.35 -5.93
CA LYS A 105 -5.54 9.98 -5.92
C LYS A 105 -4.02 9.96 -5.98
N PHE A 106 -3.43 10.80 -6.83
CA PHE A 106 -1.98 10.88 -6.96
C PHE A 106 -1.34 11.42 -5.67
N VAL A 107 -1.85 12.54 -5.14
CA VAL A 107 -1.32 13.13 -3.91
C VAL A 107 -1.51 12.21 -2.71
N GLU A 108 -2.67 11.56 -2.56
CA GLU A 108 -2.92 10.61 -1.47
C GLU A 108 -2.02 9.38 -1.57
N SER A 109 -1.78 8.86 -2.78
CA SER A 109 -0.86 7.74 -2.99
C SER A 109 0.59 8.10 -2.63
N LEU A 110 1.02 9.32 -3.00
CA LEU A 110 2.33 9.86 -2.66
C LEU A 110 2.49 10.04 -1.15
N SER A 111 1.48 10.64 -0.49
CA SER A 111 1.48 10.90 0.95
C SER A 111 1.50 9.59 1.75
N ASN A 112 0.65 8.62 1.39
CA ASN A 112 0.60 7.30 2.05
C ASN A 112 1.93 6.52 1.97
N ASN A 113 2.74 6.78 0.94
CA ASN A 113 4.03 6.13 0.74
C ASN A 113 5.21 7.10 0.87
N LYS A 114 5.04 8.27 1.49
CA LYS A 114 6.03 9.37 1.54
C LYS A 114 7.43 8.86 1.92
N TYR A 115 7.53 8.09 3.01
CA TYR A 115 8.81 7.54 3.45
C TYR A 115 9.42 6.52 2.48
N LYS A 116 8.61 5.67 1.85
CA LYS A 116 9.08 4.70 0.85
C LYS A 116 9.55 5.39 -0.43
N ILE A 117 8.86 6.45 -0.84
CA ILE A 117 9.23 7.24 -2.02
C ILE A 117 10.52 8.02 -1.75
N ILE A 118 10.65 8.64 -0.58
CA ILE A 118 11.88 9.35 -0.19
C ILE A 118 13.08 8.40 -0.18
N THR A 119 12.94 7.20 0.40
CA THR A 119 14.04 6.21 0.41
C THR A 119 14.33 5.65 -0.98
N ALA A 120 13.30 5.40 -1.79
CA ALA A 120 13.48 4.98 -3.18
C ALA A 120 14.19 6.06 -4.02
N LEU A 121 13.79 7.32 -3.88
CA LEU A 121 14.38 8.44 -4.61
C LEU A 121 15.80 8.75 -4.15
N TRP A 122 16.09 8.57 -2.86
CA TRP A 122 17.45 8.58 -2.34
C TRP A 122 18.31 7.47 -2.96
N ALA A 123 17.83 6.22 -2.98
CA ALA A 123 18.57 5.11 -3.61
C ALA A 123 18.75 5.35 -5.12
N ALA A 124 17.70 5.85 -5.80
CA ALA A 124 17.74 6.21 -7.21
C ALA A 124 18.77 7.32 -7.48
N SER A 125 18.93 8.29 -6.58
CA SER A 125 19.94 9.35 -6.72
C SER A 125 21.37 8.80 -6.68
N MET A 126 21.64 7.80 -5.84
CA MET A 126 22.95 7.15 -5.76
C MET A 126 23.26 6.37 -7.03
N VAL A 127 22.31 5.56 -7.50
CA VAL A 127 22.47 4.76 -8.73
C VAL A 127 22.58 5.67 -9.94
N GLY A 128 21.72 6.68 -10.05
CA GLY A 128 21.73 7.66 -11.14
C GLY A 128 23.06 8.42 -11.22
N SER A 129 23.57 8.91 -10.08
CA SER A 129 24.88 9.56 -10.00
C SER A 129 26.00 8.63 -10.48
N TRP A 130 25.98 7.36 -10.06
CA TRP A 130 26.97 6.37 -10.48
C TRP A 130 26.92 6.09 -11.99
N VAL A 131 25.73 5.94 -12.57
CA VAL A 131 25.56 5.70 -14.01
C VAL A 131 26.07 6.87 -14.83
N VAL A 132 25.75 8.10 -14.43
CA VAL A 132 26.21 9.32 -15.12
C VAL A 132 27.73 9.41 -15.09
N VAL A 133 28.34 9.23 -13.92
CA VAL A 133 29.80 9.33 -13.75
C VAL A 133 30.55 8.20 -14.46
N ASN A 134 29.96 7.00 -14.53
CA ASN A 134 30.62 5.88 -15.17
C ASN A 134 30.59 5.97 -16.72
N ARG A 135 29.81 6.91 -17.29
CA ARG A 135 29.73 7.13 -18.74
C ARG A 135 31.00 7.73 -19.34
N ASP A 136 31.79 8.47 -18.55
CA ASP A 136 33.02 9.10 -19.03
C ASP A 136 34.22 8.15 -18.89
N PRO A 137 34.81 7.65 -20.00
CA PRO A 137 35.89 6.67 -19.96
C PRO A 137 37.27 7.27 -19.62
N ILE A 138 37.38 8.60 -19.65
CA ILE A 138 38.65 9.34 -19.58
C ILE A 138 39.12 9.57 -18.12
N LEU A 139 38.19 9.55 -17.16
CA LEU A 139 38.46 9.85 -15.74
C LEU A 139 38.99 8.63 -14.98
N THR A 140 39.99 8.85 -14.11
CA THR A 140 40.47 7.82 -13.18
C THR A 140 39.40 7.47 -12.13
N LYS A 141 39.41 6.23 -11.62
CA LYS A 141 38.38 5.73 -10.68
C LYS A 141 38.24 6.59 -9.41
N THR A 142 39.35 7.17 -8.94
CA THR A 142 39.35 8.07 -7.77
C THR A 142 38.65 9.39 -8.07
N GLN A 143 38.87 9.97 -9.27
CA GLN A 143 38.20 11.21 -9.69
C GLN A 143 36.70 11.01 -9.86
N LYS A 144 36.29 9.90 -10.47
CA LYS A 144 34.88 9.51 -10.60
C LYS A 144 34.17 9.48 -9.25
N PHE A 145 34.82 8.91 -8.24
CA PHE A 145 34.22 8.81 -6.91
C PHE A 145 34.00 10.17 -6.24
N VAL A 146 34.94 11.11 -6.39
CA VAL A 146 34.79 12.48 -5.88
C VAL A 146 33.64 13.20 -6.57
N GLN A 147 33.56 13.07 -7.90
CA GLN A 147 32.50 13.70 -8.69
C GLN A 147 31.11 13.10 -8.39
N ALA A 148 31.02 11.78 -8.21
CA ALA A 148 29.79 11.10 -7.83
C ALA A 148 29.22 11.61 -6.50
N ARG A 149 30.09 11.93 -5.53
CA ARG A 149 29.68 12.52 -4.25
C ARG A 149 29.13 13.93 -4.41
N MET A 150 29.72 14.77 -5.25
CA MET A 150 29.19 16.11 -5.51
C MET A 150 27.80 16.06 -6.16
N TYR A 151 27.60 15.18 -7.15
CA TYR A 151 26.27 15.00 -7.75
C TYR A 151 25.26 14.43 -6.77
N ALA A 152 25.65 13.45 -5.95
CA ALA A 152 24.76 12.89 -4.94
C ALA A 152 24.31 13.96 -3.94
N GLN A 153 25.23 14.80 -3.47
CA GLN A 153 24.90 15.92 -2.57
C GLN A 153 23.89 16.88 -3.22
N PHE A 154 24.13 17.30 -4.47
CA PHE A 154 23.20 18.18 -5.17
C PHE A 154 21.80 17.56 -5.33
N ILE A 155 21.73 16.28 -5.71
CA ILE A 155 20.45 15.57 -5.87
C ILE A 155 19.74 15.43 -4.51
N THR A 156 20.47 15.15 -3.42
CA THR A 156 19.85 15.07 -2.08
C THR A 156 19.28 16.40 -1.62
N VAL A 157 19.95 17.52 -1.87
CA VAL A 157 19.42 18.84 -1.55
C VAL A 157 18.17 19.14 -2.39
N GLY A 158 18.19 18.84 -3.69
CA GLY A 158 17.01 18.97 -4.55
C GLY A 158 15.84 18.11 -4.08
N LEU A 159 16.12 16.89 -3.62
CA LEU A 159 15.12 15.98 -3.06
C LEU A 159 14.49 16.54 -1.77
N LEU A 160 15.31 17.11 -0.87
CA LEU A 160 14.81 17.73 0.36
C LEU A 160 13.90 18.92 0.03
N LEU A 161 14.32 19.79 -0.89
CA LEU A 161 13.52 20.93 -1.33
C LEU A 161 12.21 20.48 -1.98
N ALA A 162 12.24 19.46 -2.83
CA ALA A 162 11.04 18.89 -3.43
C ALA A 162 10.10 18.27 -2.37
N SER A 163 10.66 17.56 -1.38
CA SER A 163 9.89 16.97 -0.28
C SER A 163 9.25 18.03 0.61
N MET A 164 9.98 19.12 0.90
CA MET A 164 9.44 20.26 1.63
C MET A 164 8.33 20.96 0.83
N GLY A 165 8.53 21.19 -0.47
CA GLY A 165 7.52 21.77 -1.35
C GLY A 165 6.24 20.93 -1.40
N LEU A 166 6.37 19.61 -1.50
CA LEU A 166 5.24 18.69 -1.43
C LEU A 166 4.56 18.74 -0.05
N SER A 167 5.33 18.83 1.03
CA SER A 167 4.78 18.91 2.39
C SER A 167 3.98 20.20 2.63
N VAL A 168 4.46 21.33 2.11
CA VAL A 168 3.74 22.62 2.18
C VAL A 168 2.49 22.57 1.30
N TYR A 169 2.56 21.91 0.14
CA TYR A 169 1.39 21.71 -0.72
C TYR A 169 0.31 20.85 -0.04
N GLU A 170 0.70 19.77 0.62
CA GLU A 170 -0.16 18.89 1.44
C GLU A 170 -0.84 19.70 2.55
N GLU A 171 -0.09 20.54 3.27
CA GLU A 171 -0.60 21.40 4.35
C GLU A 171 -1.63 22.41 3.83
N ASN A 172 -1.33 23.10 2.73
CA ASN A 172 -2.20 24.13 2.16
C ASN A 172 -3.51 23.56 1.58
N HIS A 173 -3.48 22.33 1.04
CA HIS A 173 -4.68 21.71 0.46
C HIS A 173 -5.50 20.90 1.48
N GLN A 174 -5.09 20.87 2.75
CA GLN A 174 -5.70 20.03 3.80
C GLN A 174 -5.97 18.60 3.34
N LEU A 175 -5.10 18.07 2.47
CA LEU A 175 -5.25 16.74 1.91
C LEU A 175 -4.94 15.75 3.01
N ASN A 176 -6.01 15.27 3.64
CA ASN A 176 -6.05 14.14 4.55
C ASN A 176 -5.11 14.30 5.76
N LYS A 177 -5.54 15.11 6.73
CA LYS A 177 -5.28 14.78 8.14
C LYS A 177 -6.05 13.50 8.43
N GLN A 178 -5.49 12.35 8.02
CA GLN A 178 -5.92 11.06 8.52
C GLN A 178 -5.95 11.22 10.05
N PRO A 179 -7.10 11.10 10.73
CA PRO A 179 -7.12 11.14 12.18
C PRO A 179 -6.11 10.09 12.61
N LYS A 180 -5.26 10.46 13.57
CA LYS A 180 -4.19 9.61 14.08
C LYS A 180 -4.82 8.24 14.31
N LYS A 181 -4.27 7.18 13.71
CA LYS A 181 -4.90 5.84 13.67
C LYS A 181 -5.35 5.35 15.06
N GLU A 182 -4.64 5.82 16.09
CA GLU A 182 -4.93 5.66 17.52
C GLU A 182 -6.28 6.28 17.93
N ASP A 183 -6.58 7.51 17.53
CA ASP A 183 -7.82 8.22 17.87
C ASP A 183 -9.03 7.53 17.24
N SER A 184 -8.87 7.03 16.01
CA SER A 184 -9.93 6.30 15.32
C SER A 184 -10.24 4.97 16.01
N TYR A 185 -9.22 4.22 16.44
CA TYR A 185 -9.38 2.94 17.14
C TYR A 185 -9.99 3.10 18.53
N LEU A 186 -9.57 4.12 19.29
CA LEU A 186 -10.16 4.44 20.59
C LEU A 186 -11.62 4.87 20.45
N LYS A 187 -11.93 5.70 19.46
CA LYS A 187 -13.30 6.13 19.18
C LYS A 187 -14.20 4.97 18.73
N GLU A 188 -13.64 4.03 17.98
CA GLU A 188 -14.28 2.79 17.55
C GLU A 188 -14.61 1.88 18.75
N MET A 189 -13.67 1.65 19.67
CA MET A 189 -13.94 0.91 20.92
C MET A 189 -14.99 1.58 21.82
N ILE A 190 -14.99 2.91 21.88
CA ILE A 190 -15.97 3.66 22.68
C ILE A 190 -17.37 3.50 22.07
N GLN A 191 -17.50 3.58 20.75
CA GLN A 191 -18.79 3.36 20.08
C GLN A 191 -19.30 1.94 20.26
N GLU A 192 -18.42 0.94 20.13
CA GLU A 192 -18.78 -0.47 20.35
C GLU A 192 -19.29 -0.70 21.79
N GLY A 193 -18.61 -0.13 22.79
CA GLY A 193 -19.08 -0.18 24.18
C GLY A 193 -20.39 0.58 24.44
N GLU A 194 -20.62 1.71 23.77
CA GLU A 194 -21.88 2.45 23.87
C GLU A 194 -23.07 1.67 23.26
N ASP A 195 -22.82 0.93 22.19
CA ASP A 195 -23.85 0.12 21.53
C ASP A 195 -24.19 -1.13 22.35
N GLU A 196 -23.21 -1.79 22.97
CA GLU A 196 -23.44 -2.89 23.93
C GLU A 196 -24.24 -2.41 25.16
N ILE A 197 -23.92 -1.23 25.71
CA ILE A 197 -24.64 -0.66 26.85
C ILE A 197 -26.09 -0.37 26.49
N LYS A 198 -26.36 0.21 25.31
CA LYS A 198 -27.72 0.46 24.82
C LYS A 198 -28.49 -0.84 24.60
N GLU A 199 -27.84 -1.87 24.08
CA GLU A 199 -28.45 -3.18 23.90
C GLU A 199 -28.84 -3.78 25.27
N HIS A 200 -27.93 -3.75 26.25
CA HIS A 200 -28.21 -4.17 27.63
C HIS A 200 -29.35 -3.35 28.27
N GLU A 201 -29.36 -2.03 28.12
CA GLU A 201 -30.40 -1.16 28.67
C GLU A 201 -31.76 -1.46 28.02
N SER A 202 -31.79 -1.73 26.71
CA SER A 202 -33.00 -2.12 25.98
C SER A 202 -33.53 -3.49 26.41
N VAL A 203 -32.64 -4.46 26.68
CA VAL A 203 -33.00 -5.80 27.17
C VAL A 203 -33.51 -5.72 28.61
N VAL A 204 -32.89 -4.90 29.47
CA VAL A 204 -33.33 -4.65 30.84
C VAL A 204 -34.68 -3.91 30.86
N ALA A 205 -34.88 -2.92 29.99
CA ALA A 205 -36.16 -2.22 29.84
C ALA A 205 -37.27 -3.14 29.29
N ALA A 206 -36.94 -4.02 28.35
CA ALA A 206 -37.87 -5.05 27.86
C ALA A 206 -38.22 -6.06 28.97
N ALA A 207 -37.24 -6.52 29.75
CA ALA A 207 -37.46 -7.40 30.90
C ALA A 207 -38.30 -6.73 32.01
N ALA A 208 -38.08 -5.44 32.26
CA ALA A 208 -38.87 -4.65 33.21
C ALA A 208 -40.32 -4.46 32.74
N ASN A 209 -40.54 -4.23 31.44
CA ASN A 209 -41.89 -4.17 30.85
C ASN A 209 -42.63 -5.52 30.87
N VAL A 210 -41.90 -6.63 30.73
CA VAL A 210 -42.46 -7.98 30.90
C VAL A 210 -42.81 -8.23 32.38
N ALA A 211 -41.94 -7.84 33.31
CA ALA A 211 -42.19 -7.98 34.75
C ALA A 211 -43.37 -7.11 35.23
N SER A 212 -43.53 -5.89 34.71
CA SER A 212 -44.65 -5.02 35.05
C SER A 212 -45.99 -5.53 34.50
N ASN A 213 -46.00 -6.13 33.30
CA ASN A 213 -47.19 -6.79 32.75
C ASN A 213 -47.57 -8.09 33.50
N VAL A 214 -46.60 -8.79 34.10
CA VAL A 214 -46.86 -9.96 34.96
C VAL A 214 -47.33 -9.54 36.37
N SER A 215 -46.95 -8.35 36.84
CA SER A 215 -47.28 -7.82 38.16
C SER A 215 -48.60 -7.06 38.22
N ALA A 216 -49.32 -6.84 37.11
CA ALA A 216 -50.63 -6.18 37.14
C ALA A 216 -51.62 -7.09 37.90
N PRO A 217 -52.09 -6.70 39.10
CA PRO A 217 -53.04 -7.52 39.83
C PRO A 217 -54.35 -7.53 39.05
N ALA A 218 -54.90 -8.72 38.83
CA ALA A 218 -56.29 -8.91 38.48
C ALA A 218 -57.17 -8.37 39.62
N SER A 219 -57.42 -7.05 39.61
CA SER A 219 -58.37 -6.42 40.52
C SER A 219 -59.64 -6.05 39.75
N GLN A 220 -60.71 -6.71 40.19
CA GLN A 220 -62.11 -6.31 40.13
C GLN A 220 -62.79 -6.21 38.76
N LYS A 221 -63.61 -7.23 38.48
CA LYS A 221 -64.97 -7.00 37.98
C LYS A 221 -65.95 -7.79 38.84
N ASN A 222 -66.64 -7.05 39.72
CA ASN A 222 -67.98 -7.41 40.19
C ASN A 222 -68.97 -7.32 39.03
#